data_AF-A0A5B1RE35-F1
#
_entry.id   AF-A0A5B1RE35-F1
#
_cell.length_a   1.000
_cell.length_b   1.000
_cell.length_c   1.000
_cell.angle_alpha   90.00
_cell.angle_beta   90.00
_cell.angle_gamma   90.00
#
_symmetry.space_group_name_H-M   'P 1'
#
loop_
_entity.id
_entity.type
_entity.pdbx_description
1 polymer ?
#
loop_
_entity_poly.entity_id
_entity_poly.type
_entity_poly.pdbx_seq_one_letter_code
_entity_poly.pdbx_strand_id
1 'polypeptide(L)'
;MDLVAFNRAISAARGNIFHAPLENTRALAASAFTNPSITSYPLAFTRVLGHLQSNRAGIPWFQYIINQINKTIFDIDRPDPPPPNSDDEDVPPPPFDPFRYNNDPEVLGVDAIVPYLRWVALENISAQFYIEAMHRFRASAVEHEAQLGLVGSAAAGSHAKNDKAARIADKMAARVDHDHPSDRFDTLVQDDSIPRDLRMENVYVLHFDHMAPEHRNGRFLFKNVIKPLTDGWSHPHVKNAIVDNIAVLDADVFPRLISWASAPISIAIKIIYNHVKPDVILRNPVSPFFVESLSMLERAQNYCHTGNPAVLVKALMHPALLSLGLMTTGFPALWSSFPFSSTSTASTDLEFLSSVWPVRKNGLPQTCSGRAQTITYGKDHFLVYKAMFDILHIIHCTPESRWKDEPRDRRQWRYIAALIFRVWKDDVFNLVTEGVVKSVNSLSAASQDPTFKAFQVTRMDALDNWAQSKFPLGSAPSSLSPLILALKDKPSLSNPTHLPPAH
;
A
#
# COMPACT_ATOMS: atom_id res chain seq x y z
N MET A 1 19.59 11.15 -23.97
CA MET A 1 20.30 10.22 -23.09
C MET A 1 19.78 8.82 -23.41
N ASP A 2 20.62 7.94 -23.96
CA ASP A 2 20.21 6.60 -24.41
C ASP A 2 19.79 5.75 -23.20
N LEU A 3 18.49 5.46 -23.09
CA LEU A 3 17.89 4.67 -22.00
C LEU A 3 18.40 3.23 -21.95
N VAL A 4 18.88 2.69 -23.07
CA VAL A 4 19.52 1.37 -23.11
C VAL A 4 20.94 1.47 -22.56
N ALA A 5 21.66 2.54 -22.87
CA ALA A 5 22.96 2.83 -22.26
C ALA A 5 22.86 3.16 -20.76
N PHE A 6 21.80 3.84 -20.31
CA PHE A 6 21.56 4.15 -18.89
C PHE A 6 21.12 2.92 -18.10
N ASN A 7 20.23 2.08 -18.64
CA ASN A 7 19.87 0.80 -18.00
C ASN A 7 20.99 -0.23 -18.08
N ARG A 8 21.85 -0.19 -19.11
CA ARG A 8 23.11 -0.94 -19.14
C ARG A 8 24.12 -0.35 -18.16
N ALA A 9 24.18 0.96 -17.94
CA ALA A 9 25.04 1.56 -16.94
C ALA A 9 24.55 1.24 -15.52
N ILE A 10 23.24 1.18 -15.27
CA ILE A 10 22.66 0.73 -13.99
C ILE A 10 22.77 -0.79 -13.81
N SER A 11 22.64 -1.59 -14.87
CA SER A 11 22.84 -3.06 -14.80
C SER A 11 24.32 -3.44 -14.73
N ALA A 12 25.19 -2.71 -15.42
CA ALA A 12 26.64 -2.80 -15.28
C ALA A 12 27.10 -2.20 -13.96
N ALA A 13 26.40 -1.22 -13.39
CA ALA A 13 26.62 -0.76 -12.02
C ALA A 13 26.17 -1.81 -11.00
N ARG A 14 25.06 -2.53 -11.24
CA ARG A 14 24.67 -3.72 -10.47
C ARG A 14 25.69 -4.85 -10.58
N GLY A 15 26.47 -4.91 -11.67
CA GLY A 15 27.56 -5.86 -11.88
C GLY A 15 28.95 -5.39 -11.39
N ASN A 16 29.23 -4.08 -11.41
CA ASN A 16 30.58 -3.53 -11.23
C ASN A 16 30.72 -2.48 -10.10
N ILE A 17 29.63 -1.95 -9.51
CA ILE A 17 29.73 -1.12 -8.27
C ILE A 17 29.95 -1.99 -7.03
N PHE A 18 29.89 -3.32 -7.18
CA PHE A 18 30.29 -4.26 -6.15
C PHE A 18 31.77 -4.70 -6.23
N HIS A 19 32.67 -3.94 -6.86
CA HIS A 19 34.11 -4.17 -6.63
C HIS A 19 34.68 -3.41 -5.41
N ALA A 20 33.87 -3.20 -4.37
CA ALA A 20 34.38 -3.41 -3.02
C ALA A 20 34.41 -4.93 -2.82
N PRO A 21 35.53 -5.55 -2.43
CA PRO A 21 35.85 -6.94 -2.73
C PRO A 21 34.63 -7.87 -2.52
N LEU A 22 34.09 -8.37 -3.62
CA LEU A 22 32.78 -9.03 -3.79
C LEU A 22 32.65 -10.37 -3.04
N GLU A 23 33.75 -10.84 -2.45
CA GLU A 23 33.81 -12.06 -1.67
C GLU A 23 33.50 -11.79 -0.19
N ASN A 24 33.59 -10.53 0.27
CA ASN A 24 33.46 -10.14 1.67
C ASN A 24 32.03 -10.04 2.19
N THR A 25 31.04 -9.97 1.29
CA THR A 25 29.63 -9.77 1.63
C THR A 25 28.78 -11.00 1.36
N ARG A 26 29.25 -11.96 0.56
CA ARG A 26 28.45 -13.14 0.18
C ARG A 26 28.22 -14.11 1.33
N ALA A 27 29.20 -14.36 2.19
CA ALA A 27 29.04 -15.35 3.28
C ALA A 27 28.07 -14.89 4.38
N LEU A 28 28.01 -13.58 4.68
CA LEU A 28 27.07 -12.99 5.64
C LEU A 28 25.72 -12.61 5.01
N ALA A 29 25.68 -12.25 3.73
CA ALA A 29 24.42 -11.93 3.04
C ALA A 29 23.64 -13.19 2.61
N ALA A 30 24.30 -14.34 2.41
CA ALA A 30 23.65 -15.52 1.83
C ALA A 30 22.81 -16.35 2.82
N SER A 31 22.99 -16.23 4.14
CA SER A 31 22.31 -17.13 5.09
C SER A 31 21.08 -16.54 5.80
N ALA A 32 20.78 -15.24 5.68
CA ALA A 32 19.62 -14.65 6.38
C ALA A 32 18.84 -13.55 5.65
N PHE A 33 19.30 -13.03 4.50
CA PHE A 33 18.71 -11.82 3.92
C PHE A 33 18.01 -12.10 2.59
N THR A 34 16.67 -12.07 2.60
CA THR A 34 15.88 -11.89 1.38
C THR A 34 16.36 -10.62 0.67
N ASN A 35 16.57 -10.67 -0.66
CA ASN A 35 17.00 -9.52 -1.47
C ASN A 35 16.34 -8.22 -1.00
N PRO A 36 17.12 -7.16 -0.71
CA PRO A 36 16.57 -5.92 -0.18
C PRO A 36 15.57 -5.31 -1.17
N SER A 37 14.35 -5.07 -0.71
CA SER A 37 13.33 -4.39 -1.51
C SER A 37 13.55 -2.88 -1.44
N ILE A 38 14.27 -2.34 -2.42
CA ILE A 38 14.38 -0.89 -2.62
C ILE A 38 13.15 -0.42 -3.39
N THR A 39 12.45 0.57 -2.82
CA THR A 39 11.28 1.21 -3.42
C THR A 39 11.60 2.66 -3.72
N SER A 40 11.46 3.06 -4.98
CA SER A 40 11.58 4.44 -5.43
C SER A 40 10.20 5.08 -5.56
N TYR A 41 10.04 6.29 -5.07
CA TYR A 41 8.82 7.09 -5.16
C TYR A 41 9.09 8.35 -5.99
N PRO A 42 8.87 8.30 -7.32
CA PRO A 42 9.12 9.43 -8.20
C PRO A 42 8.24 10.64 -7.86
N LEU A 43 8.82 11.84 -7.81
CA LEU A 43 8.08 13.08 -7.58
C LEU A 43 7.88 13.86 -8.87
N ALA A 44 6.80 14.64 -8.95
CA ALA A 44 6.46 15.45 -10.12
C ALA A 44 6.44 14.64 -11.43
N PHE A 45 6.06 13.37 -11.34
CA PHE A 45 6.15 12.36 -12.39
C PHE A 45 7.55 12.13 -12.99
N THR A 46 8.59 12.72 -12.42
CA THR A 46 9.97 12.50 -12.87
C THR A 46 10.34 11.05 -12.60
N ARG A 47 10.92 10.35 -13.59
CA ARG A 47 11.29 8.93 -13.39
C ARG A 47 12.52 8.73 -12.51
N VAL A 48 13.29 9.79 -12.31
CA VAL A 48 14.65 9.72 -11.76
C VAL A 48 14.82 10.52 -10.48
N LEU A 49 13.93 11.46 -10.17
CA LEU A 49 13.99 12.25 -8.93
C LEU A 49 12.84 11.85 -8.01
N GLY A 50 13.12 11.68 -6.74
CA GLY A 50 12.10 11.41 -5.75
C GLY A 50 12.64 10.78 -4.49
N HIS A 51 11.76 10.10 -3.76
CA HIS A 51 12.13 9.46 -2.50
C HIS A 51 12.62 8.03 -2.73
N LEU A 52 13.39 7.54 -1.77
CA LEU A 52 13.85 6.17 -1.72
C LEU A 52 13.56 5.59 -0.34
N GLN A 53 13.05 4.36 -0.32
CA GLN A 53 12.86 3.60 0.91
C GLN A 53 13.35 2.18 0.71
N SER A 54 14.09 1.68 1.68
CA SER A 54 14.49 0.28 1.78
C SER A 54 14.04 -0.26 3.13
N ASN A 55 13.22 -1.31 3.12
CA ASN A 55 12.61 -1.87 4.34
C ASN A 55 13.39 -3.07 4.92
N ARG A 56 14.47 -3.48 4.25
CA ARG A 56 15.26 -4.68 4.61
C ARG A 56 16.76 -4.53 4.38
N ALA A 57 17.20 -3.31 4.09
CA ALA A 57 18.60 -2.95 4.07
C ALA A 57 18.71 -1.47 4.38
N GLY A 58 19.62 -1.10 5.26
CA GLY A 58 19.97 0.31 5.41
C GLY A 58 20.91 0.79 4.31
N ILE A 59 21.52 1.95 4.53
CA ILE A 59 22.41 2.59 3.57
C ILE A 59 23.65 1.70 3.36
N PRO A 60 23.92 1.19 2.15
CA PRO A 60 25.00 0.23 1.94
C PRO A 60 26.38 0.78 2.31
N TRP A 61 26.61 2.08 2.11
CA TRP A 61 27.89 2.73 2.40
C TRP A 61 28.25 2.75 3.88
N PHE A 62 27.28 2.55 4.78
CA PHE A 62 27.49 2.39 6.21
C PHE A 62 28.01 1.01 6.61
N GLN A 63 27.94 0.01 5.72
CA GLN A 63 28.33 -1.37 6.06
C GLN A 63 29.77 -1.48 6.54
N TYR A 64 30.69 -0.71 5.94
CA TYR A 64 32.07 -0.64 6.39
C TYR A 64 32.17 -0.17 7.85
N ILE A 65 31.46 0.90 8.21
CA ILE A 65 31.47 1.48 9.57
C ILE A 65 30.84 0.49 10.57
N ILE A 66 29.72 -0.13 10.19
CA ILE A 66 29.07 -1.15 11.01
C ILE A 66 29.99 -2.33 11.29
N ASN A 67 30.73 -2.80 10.28
CA ASN A 67 31.70 -3.87 10.45
C ASN A 67 32.82 -3.47 11.44
N GLN A 68 33.31 -2.22 11.38
CA GLN A 68 34.30 -1.71 12.33
C GLN A 68 33.74 -1.63 13.76
N ILE A 69 32.48 -1.23 13.91
CA ILE A 69 31.80 -1.22 15.22
C ILE A 69 31.66 -2.63 15.77
N ASN A 70 31.14 -3.57 14.98
CA ASN A 70 31.01 -4.97 15.39
C ASN A 70 32.36 -5.59 15.77
N LYS A 71 33.42 -5.30 14.99
CA LYS A 71 34.78 -5.71 15.32
C LYS A 71 35.25 -5.12 16.65
N THR A 72 35.02 -3.83 16.87
CA THR A 72 35.41 -3.15 18.11
C THR A 72 34.68 -3.75 19.32
N ILE A 73 33.38 -4.02 19.21
CA ILE A 73 32.61 -4.67 20.28
C ILE A 73 33.18 -6.07 20.54
N PHE A 74 33.41 -6.86 19.50
CA PHE A 74 33.97 -8.20 19.62
C PHE A 74 35.36 -8.20 20.26
N ASP A 75 36.26 -7.31 19.83
CA ASP A 75 37.63 -7.22 20.36
C ASP A 75 37.64 -6.83 21.84
N ILE A 76 36.67 -6.03 22.29
CA ILE A 76 36.51 -5.64 23.70
C ILE A 76 35.84 -6.76 24.53
N ASP A 77 34.87 -7.45 23.96
CA ASP A 77 34.10 -8.54 24.61
C ASP A 77 34.81 -9.89 24.53
N ARG A 78 35.97 -9.95 23.86
CA ARG A 78 36.71 -11.18 23.63
C ARG A 78 37.13 -11.78 24.98
N PRO A 79 36.76 -13.02 25.29
CA PRO A 79 37.28 -13.69 26.48
C PRO A 79 38.79 -13.83 26.37
N ASP A 80 39.50 -13.61 27.48
CA ASP A 80 40.94 -13.86 27.57
C ASP A 80 41.23 -15.29 27.06
N PRO A 81 42.28 -15.48 26.23
CA PRO A 81 42.68 -16.82 25.86
C PRO A 81 42.93 -17.62 27.15
N PRO A 82 42.53 -18.90 27.21
CA PRO A 82 42.87 -19.73 28.35
C PRO A 82 44.39 -19.65 28.59
N PRO A 83 44.84 -19.61 29.85
CA PRO A 83 46.27 -19.57 30.14
C PRO A 83 46.94 -20.73 29.40
N PRO A 84 48.12 -20.52 28.79
CA PRO A 84 48.80 -21.59 28.07
C PRO A 84 48.98 -22.77 29.02
N ASN A 85 48.46 -23.94 28.63
CA ASN A 85 48.85 -25.18 29.29
C ASN A 85 50.38 -25.27 29.15
N SER A 86 51.07 -25.48 30.28
CA SER A 86 52.53 -25.38 30.41
C SER A 86 53.34 -26.39 29.59
N ASP A 87 52.68 -27.23 28.78
CA ASP A 87 53.27 -28.47 28.30
C ASP A 87 53.34 -28.57 26.76
N ASP A 88 52.82 -27.60 26.01
CA ASP A 88 52.98 -27.55 24.54
C ASP A 88 53.61 -26.21 24.11
N GLU A 89 54.90 -26.25 23.73
CA GLU A 89 55.60 -25.15 23.03
C GLU A 89 55.10 -24.98 21.58
N ASP A 90 53.79 -25.01 21.37
CA ASP A 90 53.20 -24.74 20.07
C ASP A 90 52.75 -23.28 20.02
N VAL A 91 53.33 -22.55 19.06
CA VAL A 91 53.02 -21.18 18.67
C VAL A 91 51.53 -20.91 18.85
N PRO A 92 51.12 -19.91 19.67
CA PRO A 92 49.71 -19.66 19.91
C PRO A 92 49.03 -19.47 18.54
N PRO A 93 47.92 -20.19 18.27
CA PRO A 93 47.24 -20.07 16.99
C PRO A 93 46.93 -18.58 16.73
N PRO A 94 47.11 -18.10 15.49
CA PRO A 94 46.90 -16.69 15.19
C PRO A 94 45.52 -16.28 15.71
N PRO A 95 45.40 -15.09 16.33
CA PRO A 95 44.15 -14.68 16.94
C PRO A 95 43.01 -14.83 15.93
N PHE A 96 42.04 -15.68 16.27
CA PHE A 96 40.83 -15.83 15.49
C PHE A 96 40.10 -14.49 15.49
N ASP A 97 40.22 -13.78 14.36
CA ASP A 97 39.46 -12.58 14.06
C ASP A 97 38.35 -13.03 13.10
N PRO A 98 37.10 -13.15 13.59
CA PRO A 98 35.98 -13.55 12.74
C PRO A 98 35.69 -12.51 11.64
N PHE A 99 36.35 -11.34 11.66
CA PHE A 99 36.22 -10.34 10.62
C PHE A 99 37.46 -10.31 9.69
N ARG A 100 38.41 -11.25 9.85
CA ARG A 100 39.58 -11.39 8.99
C ARG A 100 39.21 -12.11 7.70
N TYR A 101 39.55 -11.46 6.60
CA TYR A 101 39.43 -12.00 5.24
C TYR A 101 40.33 -13.25 5.11
N ASN A 102 39.75 -14.44 5.00
CA ASN A 102 40.47 -15.60 4.47
C ASN A 102 40.26 -15.61 2.95
N ASN A 103 41.32 -15.40 2.18
CA ASN A 103 41.32 -15.55 0.71
C ASN A 103 41.29 -17.03 0.27
N ASP A 104 40.94 -17.95 1.17
CA ASP A 104 40.92 -19.38 0.92
C ASP A 104 39.47 -19.83 0.68
N PRO A 105 39.08 -20.19 -0.55
CA PRO A 105 37.70 -20.47 -0.93
C PRO A 105 37.10 -21.76 -0.31
N GLU A 106 37.84 -22.47 0.55
CA GLU A 106 37.44 -23.80 1.07
C GLU A 106 37.06 -23.88 2.56
N VAL A 107 37.04 -22.80 3.36
CA VAL A 107 36.91 -22.93 4.84
C VAL A 107 35.75 -22.17 5.47
N LEU A 108 34.55 -22.16 4.88
CA LEU A 108 33.32 -21.88 5.64
C LEU A 108 32.19 -22.82 5.20
N GLY A 109 32.18 -24.02 5.78
CA GLY A 109 30.99 -24.87 5.77
C GLY A 109 29.82 -24.15 6.43
N VAL A 110 28.58 -24.45 6.00
CA VAL A 110 27.34 -23.82 6.48
C VAL A 110 27.19 -23.90 8.01
N ASP A 111 27.79 -24.92 8.64
CA ASP A 111 27.80 -25.12 10.08
C ASP A 111 28.73 -24.15 10.85
N ALA A 112 29.67 -23.48 10.17
CA ALA A 112 30.55 -22.46 10.74
C ALA A 112 29.96 -21.03 10.70
N ILE A 113 28.82 -20.83 10.03
CA ILE A 113 28.13 -19.52 9.91
C ILE A 113 27.24 -19.24 11.14
N VAL A 114 26.74 -20.27 11.81
CA VAL A 114 25.83 -20.14 12.98
C VAL A 114 26.52 -19.48 14.20
N PRO A 115 27.79 -19.76 14.52
CA PRO A 115 28.51 -19.00 15.54
C PRO A 115 28.70 -17.53 15.17
N TYR A 116 28.88 -17.21 13.89
CA TYR A 116 29.14 -15.84 13.40
C TYR A 116 27.98 -14.87 13.65
N LEU A 117 26.74 -15.33 13.51
CA LEU A 117 25.56 -14.50 13.77
C LEU A 117 25.42 -14.07 15.23
N ARG A 118 25.97 -14.84 16.18
CA ARG A 118 25.98 -14.48 17.62
C ARG A 118 26.90 -13.31 17.97
N TRP A 119 27.81 -12.91 17.07
CA TRP A 119 28.80 -11.87 17.31
C TRP A 119 28.52 -10.56 16.55
N VAL A 120 27.44 -10.52 15.76
CA VAL A 120 26.98 -9.30 15.10
C VAL A 120 26.06 -8.57 16.09
N ALA A 121 26.62 -7.63 16.84
CA ALA A 121 25.85 -6.83 17.78
C ALA A 121 25.01 -5.76 17.05
N LEU A 122 25.48 -5.22 15.92
CA LEU A 122 24.85 -4.12 15.19
C LEU A 122 24.50 -4.52 13.75
N GLU A 123 23.25 -4.31 13.36
CA GLU A 123 22.71 -4.57 12.03
C GLU A 123 22.12 -3.33 11.36
N ASN A 124 22.11 -3.32 10.03
CA ASN A 124 21.59 -2.23 9.19
C ASN A 124 20.28 -2.64 8.52
N ILE A 125 19.14 -2.18 9.03
CA ILE A 125 17.85 -2.81 8.69
C ILE A 125 17.02 -2.05 7.67
N SER A 126 17.07 -0.72 7.66
CA SER A 126 16.27 0.07 6.73
C SER A 126 16.83 1.46 6.53
N ALA A 127 16.52 2.07 5.39
CA ALA A 127 16.92 3.43 5.08
C ALA A 127 15.82 4.17 4.33
N GLN A 128 15.74 5.48 4.54
CA GLN A 128 14.81 6.36 3.85
C GLN A 128 15.50 7.66 3.43
N PHE A 129 15.18 8.12 2.23
CA PHE A 129 15.66 9.37 1.65
C PHE A 129 14.45 10.11 1.11
N TYR A 130 14.15 11.30 1.65
CA TYR A 130 12.95 12.04 1.27
C TYR A 130 13.11 13.54 1.48
N ILE A 131 12.25 14.31 0.81
CA ILE A 131 12.22 15.77 0.97
C ILE A 131 11.35 16.10 2.18
N GLU A 132 11.87 16.87 3.13
CA GLU A 132 11.18 17.14 4.41
C GLU A 132 9.80 17.78 4.20
N ALA A 133 9.67 18.66 3.21
CA ALA A 133 8.43 19.34 2.83
C ALA A 133 7.24 18.37 2.67
N MET A 134 7.50 17.14 2.25
CA MET A 134 6.47 16.13 2.00
C MET A 134 5.77 15.64 3.27
N HIS A 135 6.39 15.80 4.44
CA HIS A 135 5.74 15.59 5.73
C HIS A 135 4.91 16.79 6.19
N ARG A 136 5.20 17.99 5.69
CA ARG A 136 4.54 19.25 6.06
C ARG A 136 3.32 19.55 5.18
N PHE A 137 3.32 19.08 3.93
CA PHE A 137 2.13 19.09 3.06
C PHE A 137 1.00 18.15 3.57
N ARG A 138 1.21 17.49 4.69
CA ARG A 138 0.29 16.55 5.34
C ARG A 138 0.07 17.01 6.78
N ALA A 139 -1.14 17.48 7.12
CA ALA A 139 -1.50 17.69 8.53
C ALA A 139 -1.47 16.37 9.31
N SER A 140 -1.74 15.26 8.63
CA SER A 140 -1.50 13.88 9.07
C SER A 140 -1.37 12.94 7.87
N ALA A 141 -0.94 11.69 8.08
CA ALA A 141 -0.83 10.67 7.03
C ALA A 141 -2.15 10.40 6.27
N VAL A 142 -3.30 10.87 6.78
CA VAL A 142 -4.64 10.69 6.21
C VAL A 142 -5.16 11.98 5.54
N GLU A 143 -4.53 13.13 5.76
CA GLU A 143 -5.07 14.46 5.42
C GLU A 143 -4.38 15.16 4.25
N HIS A 144 -3.54 14.48 3.48
CA HIS A 144 -3.03 15.07 2.24
C HIS A 144 -4.20 15.39 1.32
N GLU A 145 -4.34 16.63 0.87
CA GLU A 145 -5.59 17.07 0.23
C GLU A 145 -5.89 16.32 -1.09
N ALA A 146 -4.85 16.03 -1.88
CA ALA A 146 -4.99 15.17 -3.06
C ALA A 146 -5.29 13.69 -2.73
N GLN A 147 -5.05 13.22 -1.50
CA GLN A 147 -5.38 11.86 -1.04
C GLN A 147 -6.83 11.74 -0.60
N LEU A 148 -7.45 12.84 -0.17
CA LEU A 148 -8.83 12.86 0.33
C LEU A 148 -9.85 12.64 -0.79
N GLY A 149 -9.49 12.89 -2.05
CA GLY A 149 -10.40 12.75 -3.19
C GLY A 149 -11.65 13.64 -3.03
N LEU A 150 -11.43 14.90 -2.63
CA LEU A 150 -12.49 15.83 -2.24
C LEU A 150 -13.42 16.16 -3.39
N VAL A 151 -12.89 16.32 -4.61
CA VAL A 151 -13.67 16.69 -5.80
C VAL A 151 -14.52 15.52 -6.25
N GLY A 152 -13.93 14.32 -6.34
CA GLY A 152 -14.68 13.09 -6.61
C GLY A 152 -15.71 12.80 -5.54
N SER A 153 -15.41 13.08 -4.26
CA SER A 153 -16.36 12.92 -3.16
C SER A 153 -17.51 13.92 -3.24
N ALA A 154 -17.25 15.20 -3.52
CA ALA A 154 -18.28 16.22 -3.70
C ALA A 154 -19.24 15.84 -4.85
N ALA A 155 -18.69 15.39 -5.99
CA ALA A 155 -19.48 14.90 -7.11
C ALA A 155 -20.28 13.63 -6.75
N ALA A 156 -19.68 12.68 -6.04
CA ALA A 156 -20.38 11.48 -5.58
C ALA A 156 -21.50 11.79 -4.57
N GLY A 157 -21.38 12.89 -3.83
CA GLY A 157 -22.38 13.37 -2.87
C GLY A 157 -23.75 13.66 -3.48
N SER A 158 -23.84 13.87 -4.79
CA SER A 158 -25.12 14.00 -5.50
C SER A 158 -26.00 12.73 -5.42
N HIS A 159 -25.41 11.59 -5.04
CA HIS A 159 -26.10 10.31 -4.85
C HIS A 159 -26.56 10.08 -3.42
N ALA A 160 -26.36 11.05 -2.51
CA ALA A 160 -26.77 10.95 -1.12
C ALA A 160 -28.30 10.85 -0.98
N LYS A 161 -28.77 9.81 -0.28
CA LYS A 161 -30.21 9.54 -0.09
C LYS A 161 -30.75 9.86 1.31
N ASN A 162 -29.89 10.13 2.29
CA ASN A 162 -30.30 10.43 3.66
C ASN A 162 -29.74 11.77 4.13
N ASP A 163 -30.38 12.38 5.14
CA ASP A 163 -30.05 13.72 5.62
C ASP A 163 -28.62 13.85 6.14
N LYS A 164 -28.07 12.76 6.70
CA LYS A 164 -26.67 12.73 7.15
C LYS A 164 -25.72 12.84 5.96
N ALA A 165 -25.90 12.00 4.94
CA ALA A 165 -25.08 12.00 3.73
C ALA A 165 -25.26 13.30 2.94
N ALA A 166 -26.47 13.86 2.89
CA ALA A 166 -26.76 15.14 2.28
C ALA A 166 -25.97 16.29 2.95
N ARG A 167 -25.96 16.36 4.28
CA ARG A 167 -25.15 17.35 5.02
C ARG A 167 -23.65 17.18 4.77
N ILE A 168 -23.17 15.94 4.67
CA ILE A 168 -21.78 15.67 4.31
C ILE A 168 -21.49 16.13 2.88
N ALA A 169 -22.40 15.89 1.94
CA ALA A 169 -22.28 16.33 0.55
C ALA A 169 -22.21 17.86 0.44
N ASP A 170 -23.10 18.58 1.13
CA ASP A 170 -23.06 20.05 1.17
C ASP A 170 -21.73 20.56 1.72
N LYS A 171 -21.21 19.92 2.78
CA LYS A 171 -19.89 20.26 3.35
C LYS A 171 -18.74 20.00 2.37
N MET A 172 -18.78 18.90 1.62
CA MET A 172 -17.74 18.59 0.63
C MET A 172 -17.78 19.57 -0.54
N ALA A 173 -18.98 19.85 -1.09
CA ALA A 173 -19.17 20.82 -2.16
C ALA A 173 -18.69 22.22 -1.74
N ALA A 174 -19.11 22.68 -0.55
CA ALA A 174 -18.67 23.97 0.00
C ALA A 174 -17.13 24.03 0.19
N ARG A 175 -16.50 22.92 0.59
CA ARG A 175 -15.03 22.87 0.74
C ARG A 175 -14.28 22.95 -0.58
N VAL A 176 -14.83 22.35 -1.64
CA VAL A 176 -14.24 22.44 -3.00
C VAL A 176 -14.47 23.82 -3.59
N ASP A 177 -15.64 24.43 -3.32
CA ASP A 177 -16.01 25.75 -3.84
C ASP A 177 -15.30 26.90 -3.13
N HIS A 178 -15.00 26.77 -1.83
CA HIS A 178 -14.22 27.77 -1.09
C HIS A 178 -12.80 27.86 -1.64
N ASP A 179 -12.09 26.73 -1.70
CA ASP A 179 -10.80 26.63 -2.35
C ASP A 179 -10.64 25.25 -2.99
N HIS A 180 -10.28 25.23 -4.27
CA HIS A 180 -10.02 23.98 -4.97
C HIS A 180 -8.81 23.27 -4.33
N PRO A 181 -8.84 21.94 -4.11
CA PRO A 181 -7.75 21.22 -3.46
C PRO A 181 -6.37 21.40 -4.13
N SER A 182 -6.37 21.52 -5.46
CA SER A 182 -5.14 21.80 -6.21
C SER A 182 -4.57 23.19 -5.92
N ASP A 183 -5.41 24.21 -5.71
CA ASP A 183 -4.98 25.59 -5.46
C ASP A 183 -4.43 25.74 -4.03
N ARG A 184 -5.07 25.09 -3.06
CA ARG A 184 -4.54 25.00 -1.69
C ARG A 184 -3.19 24.31 -1.65
N PHE A 185 -3.04 23.21 -2.39
CA PHE A 185 -1.76 22.52 -2.49
C PHE A 185 -0.70 23.39 -3.17
N ASP A 186 -1.00 24.07 -4.27
CA ASP A 186 -0.06 24.98 -4.92
C ASP A 186 0.38 26.11 -3.97
N THR A 187 -0.53 26.64 -3.16
CA THR A 187 -0.22 27.63 -2.12
C THR A 187 0.72 27.05 -1.06
N LEU A 188 0.44 25.84 -0.59
CA LEU A 188 1.28 25.16 0.41
C LEU A 188 2.68 24.86 -0.13
N VAL A 189 2.81 24.42 -1.38
CA VAL A 189 4.11 24.08 -1.95
C VAL A 189 4.98 25.32 -2.19
N GLN A 190 4.35 26.48 -2.41
CA GLN A 190 5.03 27.76 -2.55
C GLN A 190 5.37 28.43 -1.21
N ASP A 191 4.96 27.87 -0.08
CA ASP A 191 5.29 28.41 1.24
C ASP A 191 6.79 28.23 1.52
N ASP A 192 7.50 29.36 1.66
CA ASP A 192 8.94 29.40 1.94
C ASP A 192 9.28 29.02 3.39
N SER A 193 8.29 28.98 4.29
CA SER A 193 8.49 28.51 5.67
C SER A 193 8.63 26.99 5.78
N ILE A 194 8.31 26.25 4.70
CA ILE A 194 8.37 24.80 4.69
C ILE A 194 9.79 24.34 4.33
N PRO A 195 10.47 23.54 5.18
CA PRO A 195 11.82 23.05 4.89
C PRO A 195 11.80 22.12 3.67
N ARG A 196 12.70 22.38 2.72
CA ARG A 196 12.84 21.63 1.46
C ARG A 196 14.10 20.76 1.44
N ASP A 197 14.69 20.54 2.60
CA ASP A 197 15.92 19.78 2.76
C ASP A 197 15.72 18.29 2.44
N LEU A 198 16.78 17.67 1.92
CA LEU A 198 16.85 16.22 1.82
C LEU A 198 17.12 15.64 3.20
N ARG A 199 16.17 14.87 3.69
CA ARG A 199 16.33 14.07 4.90
C ARG A 199 16.75 12.65 4.55
N MET A 200 17.80 12.19 5.22
CA MET A 200 18.31 10.84 5.12
C MET A 200 18.23 10.17 6.47
N GLU A 201 17.63 9.00 6.51
CA GLU A 201 17.47 8.20 7.71
C GLU A 201 18.06 6.82 7.48
N ASN A 202 18.88 6.37 8.43
CA ASN A 202 19.36 5.00 8.46
C ASN A 202 19.00 4.38 9.80
N VAL A 203 18.39 3.20 9.76
CA VAL A 203 17.85 2.52 10.94
C VAL A 203 18.69 1.28 11.19
N TYR A 204 19.12 1.16 12.44
CA TYR A 204 19.97 0.08 12.92
C TYR A 204 19.24 -0.73 14.00
N VAL A 205 19.60 -1.99 14.14
CA VAL A 205 19.22 -2.84 15.27
C VAL A 205 20.48 -3.18 16.05
N LEU A 206 20.42 -3.02 17.37
CA LEU A 206 21.47 -3.42 18.29
C LEU A 206 20.98 -4.59 19.14
N HIS A 207 21.64 -5.75 19.00
CA HIS A 207 21.39 -6.99 19.71
C HIS A 207 22.19 -7.02 21.01
N PHE A 208 21.55 -6.64 22.11
CA PHE A 208 22.21 -6.57 23.43
C PHE A 208 22.68 -7.94 23.91
N ASP A 209 21.97 -9.01 23.55
CA ASP A 209 22.31 -10.39 23.86
C ASP A 209 23.63 -10.86 23.21
N HIS A 210 24.06 -10.20 22.14
CA HIS A 210 25.35 -10.42 21.47
C HIS A 210 26.50 -9.59 22.09
N MET A 211 26.25 -8.87 23.17
CA MET A 211 27.24 -8.06 23.89
C MET A 211 27.45 -8.58 25.31
N ALA A 212 28.65 -8.39 25.87
CA ALA A 212 28.94 -8.69 27.27
C ALA A 212 28.04 -7.87 28.22
N PRO A 213 27.46 -8.47 29.29
CA PRO A 213 26.54 -7.78 30.21
C PRO A 213 27.06 -6.44 30.76
N GLU A 214 28.34 -6.34 31.05
CA GLU A 214 29.05 -5.16 31.55
C GLU A 214 29.08 -4.00 30.54
N HIS A 215 29.00 -4.29 29.25
CA HIS A 215 29.05 -3.31 28.16
C HIS A 215 27.66 -2.89 27.65
N ARG A 216 26.59 -3.46 28.21
CA ARG A 216 25.18 -3.10 27.95
C ARG A 216 24.75 -1.83 28.68
N ASN A 217 25.59 -0.79 28.65
CA ASN A 217 25.35 0.46 29.37
C ASN A 217 25.47 1.67 28.43
N GLY A 218 24.77 2.76 28.76
CA GLY A 218 24.68 3.94 27.90
C GLY A 218 26.03 4.59 27.56
N ARG A 219 27.04 4.52 28.45
CA ARG A 219 28.37 5.08 28.20
C ARG A 219 29.09 4.29 27.10
N PHE A 220 29.07 2.95 27.19
CA PHE A 220 29.65 2.09 26.18
C PHE A 220 28.95 2.26 24.83
N LEU A 221 27.62 2.20 24.83
CA LEU A 221 26.81 2.35 23.61
C LEU A 221 27.04 3.70 22.94
N PHE A 222 27.08 4.78 23.70
CA PHE A 222 27.34 6.10 23.14
C PHE A 222 28.73 6.18 22.48
N LYS A 223 29.76 5.71 23.18
CA LYS A 223 31.16 5.80 22.72
C LYS A 223 31.46 4.88 21.53
N ASN A 224 31.00 3.63 21.58
CA ASN A 224 31.43 2.58 20.66
C ASN A 224 30.41 2.28 19.55
N VAL A 225 29.15 2.74 19.68
CA VAL A 225 28.09 2.51 18.69
C VAL A 225 27.54 3.82 18.13
N ILE A 226 26.92 4.64 18.97
CA ILE A 226 26.18 5.84 18.51
C ILE A 226 27.12 6.88 17.91
N LYS A 227 28.21 7.22 18.60
CA LYS A 227 29.16 8.23 18.10
C LYS A 227 29.80 7.80 16.77
N PRO A 228 30.36 6.59 16.60
CA PRO A 228 30.88 6.15 15.31
C PRO A 228 29.84 6.15 14.18
N LEU A 229 28.58 5.82 14.46
CA LEU A 229 27.50 5.92 13.46
C LEU A 229 27.20 7.38 13.08
N THR A 230 27.20 8.29 14.04
CA THR A 230 27.02 9.73 13.79
C THR A 230 28.20 10.31 12.99
N ASP A 231 29.43 10.02 13.41
CA ASP A 231 30.65 10.45 12.72
C ASP A 231 30.74 9.83 11.30
N GLY A 232 30.14 8.65 11.14
CA GLY A 232 30.03 7.91 9.89
C GLY A 232 29.40 8.68 8.73
N TRP A 233 28.46 9.59 9.00
CA TRP A 233 27.86 10.45 7.97
C TRP A 233 28.87 11.41 7.34
N SER A 234 29.91 11.79 8.09
CA SER A 234 30.99 12.66 7.61
C SER A 234 32.17 11.88 7.01
N HIS A 235 32.18 10.55 7.14
CA HIS A 235 33.24 9.71 6.61
C HIS A 235 33.27 9.80 5.08
N PRO A 236 34.43 10.03 4.42
CA PRO A 236 34.51 10.25 2.97
C PRO A 236 33.83 9.14 2.13
N HIS A 237 33.95 7.88 2.56
CA HIS A 237 33.30 6.73 1.91
C HIS A 237 31.76 6.86 1.85
N VAL A 238 31.14 7.41 2.90
CA VAL A 238 29.70 7.61 2.97
C VAL A 238 29.32 8.91 2.28
N LYS A 239 29.97 10.01 2.67
CA LYS A 239 29.65 11.36 2.18
C LYS A 239 29.79 11.48 0.66
N ASN A 240 30.89 11.01 0.08
CA ASN A 240 31.12 11.13 -1.37
C ASN A 240 30.09 10.31 -2.14
N ALA A 241 29.81 9.09 -1.69
CA ALA A 241 28.82 8.24 -2.32
C ALA A 241 27.39 8.82 -2.25
N ILE A 242 27.05 9.49 -1.15
CA ILE A 242 25.80 10.23 -1.00
C ILE A 242 25.75 11.41 -1.99
N VAL A 243 26.80 12.25 -2.00
CA VAL A 243 26.86 13.45 -2.85
C VAL A 243 26.76 13.11 -4.34
N ASP A 244 27.43 12.04 -4.78
CA ASP A 244 27.41 11.58 -6.18
C ASP A 244 26.01 11.14 -6.66
N ASN A 245 25.08 10.88 -5.73
CA ASN A 245 23.74 10.38 -6.01
C ASN A 245 22.62 11.37 -5.64
N ILE A 246 22.95 12.59 -5.22
CA ILE A 246 21.97 13.65 -4.91
C ILE A 246 21.93 14.66 -6.06
N ALA A 247 20.72 14.95 -6.53
CA ALA A 247 20.47 16.13 -7.36
C ALA A 247 19.99 17.28 -6.46
N VAL A 248 20.80 18.34 -6.35
CA VAL A 248 20.39 19.58 -5.68
C VAL A 248 19.70 20.46 -6.70
N LEU A 249 18.46 20.85 -6.39
CA LEU A 249 17.67 21.79 -7.19
C LEU A 249 17.73 23.16 -6.52
N ASP A 250 17.64 24.22 -7.31
CA ASP A 250 17.44 25.57 -6.75
C ASP A 250 16.14 25.62 -5.95
N ALA A 251 16.11 26.45 -4.90
CA ALA A 251 15.02 26.50 -3.92
C ALA A 251 13.62 26.71 -4.56
N ASP A 252 13.56 27.45 -5.66
CA ASP A 252 12.32 27.76 -6.40
C ASP A 252 11.95 26.70 -7.45
N VAL A 253 12.89 25.84 -7.83
CA VAL A 253 12.67 24.85 -8.91
C VAL A 253 11.79 23.72 -8.43
N PHE A 254 12.01 23.20 -7.22
CA PHE A 254 11.21 22.07 -6.70
C PHE A 254 9.70 22.39 -6.59
N PRO A 255 9.29 23.51 -5.97
CA PRO A 255 7.88 23.92 -5.94
C PRO A 255 7.26 24.05 -7.34
N ARG A 256 7.96 24.77 -8.23
CA ARG A 256 7.49 25.02 -9.60
C ARG A 256 7.38 23.72 -10.38
N LEU A 257 8.30 22.78 -10.19
CA LEU A 257 8.29 21.48 -10.86
C LEU A 257 7.03 20.69 -10.52
N ILE A 258 6.66 20.63 -9.23
CA ILE A 258 5.43 19.93 -8.81
C ILE A 258 4.18 20.63 -9.35
N SER A 259 4.09 21.96 -9.23
CA SER A 259 2.94 22.72 -9.75
C SER A 259 2.82 22.57 -11.28
N TRP A 260 3.92 22.69 -12.02
CA TRP A 260 3.92 22.52 -13.48
C TRP A 260 3.55 21.11 -13.91
N ALA A 261 4.12 20.09 -13.27
CA ALA A 261 3.84 18.70 -13.61
C ALA A 261 2.38 18.30 -13.31
N SER A 262 1.81 18.83 -12.23
CA SER A 262 0.43 18.54 -11.83
C SER A 262 -0.62 19.43 -12.53
N ALA A 263 -0.24 20.60 -13.05
CA ALA A 263 -1.16 21.59 -13.63
C ALA A 263 -2.12 21.02 -14.69
N PRO A 264 -1.70 20.20 -15.68
CA PRO A 264 -2.63 19.64 -16.65
C PRO A 264 -3.73 18.79 -16.02
N ILE A 265 -3.41 18.04 -14.96
CA ILE A 265 -4.36 17.22 -14.22
C ILE A 265 -5.28 18.12 -13.38
N SER A 266 -4.72 19.12 -12.68
CA SER A 266 -5.51 20.10 -11.92
C SER A 266 -6.54 20.81 -12.79
N ILE A 267 -6.14 21.22 -14.00
CA ILE A 267 -7.02 21.87 -14.98
C ILE A 267 -8.12 20.90 -15.43
N ALA A 268 -7.77 19.65 -15.76
CA ALA A 268 -8.74 18.62 -16.14
C ALA A 268 -9.79 18.36 -15.04
N ILE A 269 -9.36 18.29 -13.77
CA ILE A 269 -10.26 18.16 -12.61
C ILE A 269 -11.21 19.34 -12.53
N LYS A 270 -10.70 20.58 -12.62
CA LYS A 270 -11.53 21.80 -12.57
C LYS A 270 -12.54 21.87 -13.71
N ILE A 271 -12.14 21.54 -14.93
CA ILE A 271 -13.03 21.52 -16.11
C ILE A 271 -14.18 20.53 -15.90
N ILE A 272 -13.86 19.29 -15.51
CA ILE A 272 -14.89 18.27 -15.27
C ILE A 272 -15.80 18.66 -14.10
N TYR A 273 -15.22 19.14 -12.99
CA TYR A 273 -16.01 19.50 -11.82
C TYR A 273 -16.96 20.67 -12.12
N ASN A 274 -16.48 21.72 -12.81
CA ASN A 274 -17.32 22.85 -13.20
C ASN A 274 -18.47 22.45 -14.12
N HIS A 275 -18.27 21.45 -14.98
CA HIS A 275 -19.33 20.89 -15.82
C HIS A 275 -20.41 20.18 -14.99
N VAL A 276 -20.04 19.38 -13.98
CA VAL A 276 -21.00 18.64 -13.14
C VAL A 276 -21.52 19.43 -11.93
N LYS A 277 -20.91 20.57 -11.61
CA LYS A 277 -21.24 21.40 -10.45
C LYS A 277 -22.73 21.80 -10.38
N PRO A 278 -23.42 22.16 -11.48
CA PRO A 278 -24.85 22.44 -11.43
C PRO A 278 -25.65 21.26 -10.87
N ASP A 279 -25.34 20.03 -11.29
CA ASP A 279 -26.00 18.83 -10.79
C ASP A 279 -25.66 18.55 -9.32
N VAL A 280 -24.43 18.82 -8.89
CA VAL A 280 -24.05 18.74 -7.47
C VAL A 280 -24.89 19.70 -6.62
N ILE A 281 -25.05 20.95 -7.06
CA ILE A 281 -25.82 21.99 -6.36
C ILE A 281 -27.31 21.61 -6.33
N LEU A 282 -27.86 21.18 -7.46
CA LEU A 282 -29.27 20.79 -7.58
C LEU A 282 -29.57 19.41 -7.00
N ARG A 283 -28.55 18.67 -6.56
CA ARG A 283 -28.62 17.26 -6.12
C ARG A 283 -29.22 16.33 -7.19
N ASN A 284 -28.97 16.65 -8.45
CA ASN A 284 -29.22 15.71 -9.54
C ASN A 284 -28.10 14.67 -9.52
N PRO A 285 -28.41 13.36 -9.67
CA PRO A 285 -27.38 12.33 -9.70
C PRO A 285 -26.37 12.56 -10.83
N VAL A 286 -25.15 12.98 -10.49
CA VAL A 286 -24.05 13.13 -11.43
C VAL A 286 -23.71 11.77 -12.05
N SER A 287 -23.50 11.75 -13.37
CA SER A 287 -23.14 10.51 -14.06
C SER A 287 -21.90 9.86 -13.42
N PRO A 288 -21.94 8.56 -13.08
CA PRO A 288 -20.81 7.86 -12.44
C PRO A 288 -19.49 7.94 -13.23
N PHE A 289 -19.56 8.08 -14.56
CA PHE A 289 -18.39 8.24 -15.42
C PHE A 289 -17.58 9.51 -15.07
N PHE A 290 -18.25 10.62 -14.74
CA PHE A 290 -17.58 11.84 -14.27
C PHE A 290 -16.96 11.64 -12.89
N VAL A 291 -17.70 11.03 -11.96
CA VAL A 291 -17.22 10.77 -10.58
C VAL A 291 -15.96 9.89 -10.59
N GLU A 292 -15.95 8.82 -11.38
CA GLU A 292 -14.79 7.94 -11.50
C GLU A 292 -13.62 8.63 -12.22
N SER A 293 -13.88 9.50 -13.19
CA SER A 293 -12.83 10.23 -13.90
C SER A 293 -12.17 11.28 -13.01
N LEU A 294 -12.94 12.03 -12.23
CA LEU A 294 -12.43 12.90 -11.17
C LEU A 294 -11.56 12.10 -10.20
N SER A 295 -12.05 10.93 -9.76
CA SER A 295 -11.31 10.06 -8.85
C SER A 295 -9.99 9.53 -9.45
N MET A 296 -9.96 9.21 -10.75
CA MET A 296 -8.74 8.80 -11.46
C MET A 296 -7.72 9.95 -11.52
N LEU A 297 -8.17 11.16 -11.84
CA LEU A 297 -7.32 12.34 -11.95
C LEU A 297 -6.78 12.76 -10.58
N GLU A 298 -7.60 12.77 -9.53
CA GLU A 298 -7.15 13.06 -8.16
C GLU A 298 -6.10 12.04 -7.69
N ARG A 299 -6.27 10.75 -8.03
CA ARG A 299 -5.25 9.72 -7.75
C ARG A 299 -3.97 9.93 -8.55
N ALA A 300 -4.06 10.37 -9.80
CA ALA A 300 -2.88 10.71 -10.60
C ALA A 300 -2.15 11.95 -10.04
N GLN A 301 -2.88 12.97 -9.62
CA GLN A 301 -2.31 14.13 -8.93
C GLN A 301 -1.63 13.73 -7.61
N ASN A 302 -2.25 12.86 -6.82
CA ASN A 302 -1.66 12.31 -5.61
C ASN A 302 -0.38 11.50 -5.91
N TYR A 303 -0.34 10.74 -7.01
CA TYR A 303 0.89 10.08 -7.46
C TYR A 303 1.96 11.09 -7.84
N CYS A 304 1.61 12.21 -8.51
CA CYS A 304 2.53 13.31 -8.80
C CYS A 304 3.24 13.80 -7.53
N HIS A 305 2.47 13.99 -6.47
CA HIS A 305 2.97 14.60 -5.24
C HIS A 305 3.72 13.59 -4.37
N THR A 306 3.34 12.32 -4.38
CA THR A 306 3.85 11.34 -3.40
C THR A 306 4.75 10.26 -3.99
N GLY A 307 4.69 10.04 -5.30
CA GLY A 307 5.34 8.94 -6.00
C GLY A 307 4.86 7.55 -5.61
N ASN A 308 3.84 7.42 -4.76
CA ASN A 308 3.38 6.13 -4.26
C ASN A 308 2.45 5.44 -5.25
N PRO A 309 2.87 4.36 -5.95
CA PRO A 309 2.02 3.70 -6.94
C PRO A 309 0.81 2.97 -6.32
N ALA A 310 0.78 2.77 -4.99
CA ALA A 310 -0.36 2.16 -4.31
C ALA A 310 -1.63 3.02 -4.35
N VAL A 311 -1.51 4.33 -4.65
CA VAL A 311 -2.65 5.22 -4.83
C VAL A 311 -3.36 4.98 -6.16
N LEU A 312 -2.71 4.30 -7.11
CA LEU A 312 -3.24 4.02 -8.44
C LEU A 312 -4.09 2.75 -8.44
N VAL A 313 -5.33 2.85 -8.91
CA VAL A 313 -6.23 1.69 -9.06
C VAL A 313 -6.00 1.05 -10.43
N LYS A 314 -4.99 0.18 -10.52
CA LYS A 314 -4.54 -0.45 -11.77
C LYS A 314 -5.68 -1.09 -12.57
N ALA A 315 -6.68 -1.69 -11.90
CA ALA A 315 -7.80 -2.34 -12.58
C ALA A 315 -8.63 -1.42 -13.47
N LEU A 316 -8.73 -0.13 -13.14
CA LEU A 316 -9.42 0.90 -13.93
C LEU A 316 -8.43 1.78 -14.68
N MET A 317 -7.42 2.30 -13.99
CA MET A 317 -6.50 3.31 -14.52
C MET A 317 -5.50 2.76 -15.53
N HIS A 318 -5.21 1.45 -15.53
CA HIS A 318 -4.27 0.87 -16.48
C HIS A 318 -4.93 0.63 -17.85
N PRO A 319 -6.13 0.03 -17.94
CA PRO A 319 -6.86 -0.01 -19.22
C PRO A 319 -7.23 1.38 -19.75
N ALA A 320 -7.45 2.35 -18.85
CA ALA A 320 -7.64 3.76 -19.23
C ALA A 320 -6.32 4.50 -19.59
N LEU A 321 -5.21 3.77 -19.76
CA LEU A 321 -3.86 4.23 -20.09
C LEU A 321 -3.18 5.18 -19.09
N LEU A 322 -3.92 5.75 -18.13
CA LEU A 322 -3.42 6.74 -17.19
C LEU A 322 -2.32 6.18 -16.28
N SER A 323 -2.58 5.10 -15.53
CA SER A 323 -1.53 4.54 -14.66
C SER A 323 -0.42 3.88 -15.47
N LEU A 324 -0.73 3.36 -16.66
CA LEU A 324 0.27 2.76 -17.54
C LEU A 324 1.26 3.83 -18.01
N GLY A 325 0.78 4.97 -18.51
CA GLY A 325 1.62 6.11 -18.89
C GLY A 325 2.47 6.60 -17.71
N LEU A 326 1.83 6.86 -16.57
CA LEU A 326 2.53 7.31 -15.35
C LEU A 326 3.67 6.36 -14.95
N MET A 327 3.43 5.05 -14.96
CA MET A 327 4.42 4.06 -14.56
C MET A 327 5.51 3.80 -15.62
N THR A 328 5.20 3.93 -16.90
CA THR A 328 6.11 3.54 -18.00
C THR A 328 6.87 4.71 -18.60
N THR A 329 6.26 5.88 -18.69
CA THR A 329 6.86 7.08 -19.29
C THR A 329 7.10 8.18 -18.28
N GLY A 330 6.47 8.15 -17.10
CA GLY A 330 6.49 9.25 -16.16
C GLY A 330 5.61 10.43 -16.61
N PHE A 331 4.63 10.19 -17.49
CA PHE A 331 3.67 11.22 -17.88
C PHE A 331 2.26 10.63 -17.94
N PRO A 332 1.23 11.37 -17.50
CA PRO A 332 -0.14 10.91 -17.59
C PRO A 332 -0.54 10.78 -19.06
N ALA A 333 -1.03 9.60 -19.45
CA ALA A 333 -1.68 9.40 -20.74
C ALA A 333 -3.19 9.35 -20.51
N LEU A 334 -3.92 10.28 -21.12
CA LEU A 334 -5.38 10.22 -21.11
C LEU A 334 -5.83 9.38 -22.31
N TRP A 335 -6.63 8.38 -22.03
CA TRP A 335 -7.25 7.57 -23.05
C TRP A 335 -8.38 8.35 -23.75
N SER A 336 -8.66 7.99 -25.00
CA SER A 336 -9.57 8.71 -25.91
C SER A 336 -11.03 8.77 -25.44
N SER A 337 -11.41 8.03 -24.39
CA SER A 337 -12.74 8.12 -23.81
C SER A 337 -12.89 9.26 -22.80
N PHE A 338 -11.80 9.90 -22.37
CA PHE A 338 -11.90 11.09 -21.52
C PHE A 338 -12.66 12.17 -22.28
N PRO A 339 -13.42 13.02 -21.58
CA PRO A 339 -14.43 13.87 -22.21
C PRO A 339 -13.81 15.12 -22.87
N PHE A 340 -12.51 15.09 -23.16
CA PHE A 340 -11.77 16.17 -23.78
C PHE A 340 -11.71 15.93 -25.28
N SER A 341 -12.75 16.36 -26.00
CA SER A 341 -12.73 16.33 -27.47
C SER A 341 -11.77 17.40 -28.02
N SER A 342 -10.91 17.02 -28.98
CA SER A 342 -9.99 17.92 -29.67
C SER A 342 -10.69 19.01 -30.50
N THR A 343 -12.01 18.90 -30.70
CA THR A 343 -12.82 19.86 -31.47
C THR A 343 -13.63 20.82 -30.62
N SER A 344 -13.62 20.71 -29.29
CA SER A 344 -14.42 21.56 -28.42
C SER A 344 -13.67 22.83 -28.03
N THR A 345 -13.88 23.90 -28.81
CA THR A 345 -13.35 25.25 -28.51
C THR A 345 -14.18 26.01 -27.46
N ALA A 346 -15.18 25.40 -26.84
CA ALA A 346 -15.92 26.02 -25.75
C ALA A 346 -16.56 24.95 -24.85
N SER A 347 -16.49 25.20 -23.56
CA SER A 347 -16.68 24.30 -22.41
C SER A 347 -18.06 23.66 -22.18
N THR A 348 -18.91 23.42 -23.20
CA THR A 348 -20.32 23.04 -22.93
C THR A 348 -20.61 21.54 -22.95
N ASP A 349 -20.05 20.76 -23.87
CA ASP A 349 -20.45 19.35 -24.02
C ASP A 349 -19.29 18.39 -23.74
N LEU A 350 -19.05 18.14 -22.44
CA LEU A 350 -18.21 17.03 -22.01
C LEU A 350 -19.03 15.74 -22.11
N GLU A 351 -18.68 14.85 -23.04
CA GLU A 351 -19.32 13.53 -23.15
C GLU A 351 -18.31 12.41 -23.01
N PHE A 352 -18.68 11.38 -22.26
CA PHE A 352 -17.89 10.15 -22.17
C PHE A 352 -18.33 9.14 -23.22
N LEU A 353 -17.35 8.53 -23.89
CA LEU A 353 -17.58 7.30 -24.65
C LEU A 353 -17.75 6.12 -23.69
N SER A 354 -18.96 5.99 -23.13
CA SER A 354 -19.32 4.94 -22.16
C SER A 354 -19.01 3.52 -22.68
N SER A 355 -19.16 3.30 -23.99
CA SER A 355 -19.01 1.99 -24.65
C SER A 355 -17.64 1.36 -24.52
N VAL A 356 -16.62 2.18 -24.31
CA VAL A 356 -15.24 1.68 -24.25
C VAL A 356 -14.77 1.48 -22.81
N TRP A 357 -15.52 1.96 -21.80
CA TRP A 357 -15.11 2.02 -20.39
C TRP A 357 -14.53 0.70 -19.86
N PRO A 358 -13.45 0.72 -19.04
CA PRO A 358 -12.85 -0.51 -18.55
C PRO A 358 -13.82 -1.34 -17.72
N VAL A 359 -13.96 -2.61 -18.10
CA VAL A 359 -14.84 -3.58 -17.43
C VAL A 359 -14.05 -4.66 -16.70
N ARG A 360 -14.70 -5.24 -15.69
CA ARG A 360 -14.27 -6.45 -14.99
C ARG A 360 -14.50 -7.66 -15.89
N LYS A 361 -13.96 -8.82 -15.49
CA LYS A 361 -14.20 -10.11 -16.18
C LYS A 361 -15.69 -10.46 -16.34
N ASN A 362 -16.55 -9.95 -15.47
CA ASN A 362 -17.99 -10.17 -15.52
C ASN A 362 -18.75 -9.12 -16.37
N GLY A 363 -18.05 -8.25 -17.09
CA GLY A 363 -18.64 -7.24 -17.99
C GLY A 363 -19.19 -5.99 -17.30
N LEU A 364 -18.96 -5.83 -15.99
CA LEU A 364 -19.38 -4.64 -15.24
C LEU A 364 -18.28 -3.58 -15.16
N PRO A 365 -18.62 -2.29 -15.02
CA PRO A 365 -17.63 -1.23 -14.99
C PRO A 365 -16.68 -1.35 -13.78
N GLN A 366 -15.42 -0.99 -14.03
CA GLN A 366 -14.42 -0.80 -12.98
C GLN A 366 -14.61 0.55 -12.29
N THR A 367 -14.22 0.64 -11.01
CA THR A 367 -14.36 1.82 -10.15
C THR A 367 -13.08 2.06 -9.36
N CYS A 368 -12.73 3.32 -9.11
CA CYS A 368 -11.63 3.76 -8.25
C CYS A 368 -12.07 4.70 -7.12
N SER A 369 -13.32 5.18 -7.12
CA SER A 369 -13.86 6.08 -6.07
C SER A 369 -14.21 5.36 -4.75
N GLY A 370 -14.33 4.03 -4.76
CA GLY A 370 -15.01 3.29 -3.68
C GLY A 370 -14.45 3.47 -2.27
N ARG A 371 -13.12 3.55 -2.11
CA ARG A 371 -12.51 3.82 -0.78
C ARG A 371 -12.81 5.23 -0.29
N ALA A 372 -12.74 6.23 -1.17
CA ALA A 372 -13.03 7.62 -0.81
C ALA A 372 -14.50 7.77 -0.40
N GLN A 373 -15.42 7.23 -1.21
CA GLN A 373 -16.84 7.25 -0.87
C GLN A 373 -17.16 6.51 0.42
N THR A 374 -16.52 5.36 0.68
CA THR A 374 -16.76 4.60 1.91
C THR A 374 -16.29 5.34 3.16
N ILE A 375 -15.15 6.04 3.08
CA ILE A 375 -14.63 6.85 4.19
C ILE A 375 -15.50 8.09 4.42
N THR A 376 -15.94 8.76 3.35
CA THR A 376 -16.70 10.01 3.44
C THR A 376 -18.17 9.79 3.79
N TYR A 377 -18.84 8.83 3.13
CA TYR A 377 -20.29 8.63 3.21
C TYR A 377 -20.70 7.29 3.86
N GLY A 378 -19.78 6.33 3.97
CA GLY A 378 -20.05 4.98 4.45
C GLY A 378 -20.25 3.95 3.33
N LYS A 379 -20.23 2.67 3.72
CA LYS A 379 -20.31 1.51 2.79
C LYS A 379 -21.63 1.51 2.01
N ASP A 380 -22.75 1.80 2.68
CA ASP A 380 -24.08 1.74 2.08
C ASP A 380 -24.25 2.73 0.93
N HIS A 381 -23.73 3.95 1.08
CA HIS A 381 -23.71 4.94 0.01
C HIS A 381 -22.99 4.42 -1.23
N PHE A 382 -21.78 3.86 -1.03
CA PHE A 382 -21.00 3.33 -2.13
C PHE A 382 -21.68 2.15 -2.82
N LEU A 383 -22.36 1.26 -2.08
CA LEU A 383 -23.10 0.14 -2.68
C LEU A 383 -24.23 0.63 -3.59
N VAL A 384 -24.98 1.65 -3.17
CA VAL A 384 -26.04 2.26 -3.99
C VAL A 384 -25.45 2.91 -5.24
N TYR A 385 -24.42 3.74 -5.08
CA TYR A 385 -23.70 4.37 -6.20
C TYR A 385 -23.19 3.32 -7.19
N LYS A 386 -22.57 2.26 -6.68
CA LYS A 386 -22.03 1.18 -7.51
C LYS A 386 -23.12 0.44 -8.28
N ALA A 387 -24.25 0.13 -7.64
CA ALA A 387 -25.37 -0.51 -8.31
C ALA A 387 -25.93 0.36 -9.44
N MET A 388 -26.06 1.67 -9.20
CA MET A 388 -26.46 2.63 -10.23
C MET A 388 -25.48 2.65 -11.40
N PHE A 389 -24.18 2.65 -11.12
CA PHE A 389 -23.18 2.63 -12.17
C PHE A 389 -23.23 1.33 -13.00
N ASP A 390 -23.35 0.18 -12.34
CA ASP A 390 -23.47 -1.12 -13.03
C ASP A 390 -24.71 -1.14 -13.95
N ILE A 391 -25.85 -0.60 -13.50
CA ILE A 391 -27.09 -0.50 -14.31
C ILE A 391 -26.91 0.46 -15.49
N LEU A 392 -26.43 1.69 -15.24
CA LEU A 392 -26.22 2.69 -16.29
C LEU A 392 -25.25 2.18 -17.36
N HIS A 393 -24.17 1.52 -16.95
CA HIS A 393 -23.22 0.94 -17.89
C HIS A 393 -23.85 -0.17 -18.73
N ILE A 394 -24.72 -1.03 -18.18
CA ILE A 394 -25.45 -2.06 -18.96
C ILE A 394 -26.38 -1.41 -20.00
N ILE A 395 -27.05 -0.32 -19.65
CA ILE A 395 -27.93 0.43 -20.56
C ILE A 395 -27.11 0.97 -21.73
N HIS A 396 -25.98 1.61 -21.45
CA HIS A 396 -25.13 2.17 -22.51
C HIS A 396 -24.37 1.09 -23.30
N CYS A 397 -23.91 0.02 -22.64
CA CYS A 397 -22.90 -0.91 -23.13
C CYS A 397 -23.35 -2.36 -22.94
N THR A 398 -24.53 -2.68 -23.46
CA THR A 398 -25.16 -3.99 -23.26
C THR A 398 -24.27 -5.11 -23.80
N PRO A 399 -23.78 -6.03 -22.95
CA PRO A 399 -22.81 -7.01 -23.41
C PRO A 399 -23.44 -7.99 -24.40
N GLU A 400 -22.78 -8.23 -25.53
CA GLU A 400 -23.26 -9.18 -26.54
C GLU A 400 -22.96 -10.64 -26.19
N SER A 401 -22.30 -10.92 -25.06
CA SER A 401 -21.86 -12.29 -24.74
C SER A 401 -23.01 -13.29 -24.49
N ARG A 402 -24.18 -12.83 -24.03
CA ARG A 402 -25.35 -13.66 -23.67
C ARG A 402 -26.61 -13.09 -24.30
N TRP A 403 -27.56 -13.97 -24.61
CA TRP A 403 -28.85 -13.63 -25.25
C TRP A 403 -28.66 -12.81 -26.55
N LYS A 404 -27.71 -13.27 -27.38
CA LYS A 404 -27.36 -12.64 -28.67
C LYS A 404 -28.55 -12.53 -29.60
N ASP A 405 -29.41 -13.55 -29.58
CA ASP A 405 -30.57 -13.66 -30.47
C ASP A 405 -31.75 -12.78 -30.02
N GLU A 406 -31.68 -12.16 -28.83
CA GLU A 406 -32.73 -11.28 -28.33
C GLU A 406 -32.50 -9.82 -28.74
N PRO A 407 -33.58 -9.03 -28.94
CA PRO A 407 -33.49 -7.58 -29.11
C PRO A 407 -32.74 -6.90 -27.97
N ARG A 408 -32.03 -5.80 -28.26
CA ARG A 408 -31.18 -5.08 -27.30
C ARG A 408 -31.91 -4.75 -26.00
N ASP A 409 -33.13 -4.22 -26.08
CA ASP A 409 -33.88 -3.79 -24.89
C ASP A 409 -34.21 -4.97 -23.98
N ARG A 410 -34.63 -6.12 -24.55
CA ARG A 410 -34.88 -7.35 -23.76
C ARG A 410 -33.60 -7.86 -23.13
N ARG A 411 -32.49 -7.82 -23.87
CA ARG A 411 -31.16 -8.21 -23.39
C ARG A 411 -30.73 -7.33 -22.21
N GLN A 412 -30.90 -6.01 -22.32
CA GLN A 412 -30.63 -5.07 -21.23
C GLN A 412 -31.39 -5.43 -19.96
N TRP A 413 -32.71 -5.63 -20.07
CA TRP A 413 -33.54 -6.01 -18.93
C TRP A 413 -33.10 -7.33 -18.30
N ARG A 414 -32.69 -8.33 -19.09
CA ARG A 414 -32.15 -9.59 -18.55
C ARG A 414 -30.84 -9.40 -17.81
N TYR A 415 -29.92 -8.57 -18.32
CA TYR A 415 -28.69 -8.25 -17.60
C TYR A 415 -28.96 -7.50 -16.30
N ILE A 416 -29.88 -6.54 -16.31
CA ILE A 416 -30.30 -5.80 -15.10
C ILE A 416 -30.95 -6.76 -14.10
N ALA A 417 -31.87 -7.63 -14.54
CA ALA A 417 -32.49 -8.63 -13.68
C ALA A 417 -31.46 -9.61 -13.08
N ALA A 418 -30.49 -10.07 -13.88
CA ALA A 418 -29.40 -10.92 -13.42
C ALA A 418 -28.49 -10.20 -12.41
N LEU A 419 -28.23 -8.90 -12.60
CA LEU A 419 -27.50 -8.06 -11.66
C LEU A 419 -28.24 -7.95 -10.33
N ILE A 420 -29.53 -7.61 -10.36
CA ILE A 420 -30.39 -7.50 -9.17
C ILE A 420 -30.40 -8.84 -8.41
N PHE A 421 -30.62 -9.95 -9.10
CA PHE A 421 -30.64 -11.27 -8.48
C PHE A 421 -29.30 -11.64 -7.84
N ARG A 422 -28.18 -11.27 -8.48
CA ARG A 422 -26.85 -11.50 -7.91
C ARG A 422 -26.62 -10.65 -6.66
N VAL A 423 -26.95 -9.36 -6.70
CA VAL A 423 -26.83 -8.47 -5.52
C VAL A 423 -27.68 -9.00 -4.37
N TRP A 424 -28.94 -9.34 -4.63
CA TRP A 424 -29.82 -9.95 -3.62
C TRP A 424 -29.22 -11.25 -3.05
N LYS A 425 -28.70 -12.13 -3.90
CA LYS A 425 -28.03 -13.35 -3.45
C LYS A 425 -26.85 -13.02 -2.54
N ASP A 426 -25.98 -12.11 -2.95
CA ASP A 426 -24.80 -11.71 -2.18
C ASP A 426 -25.20 -11.09 -0.82
N ASP A 427 -26.28 -10.30 -0.78
CA ASP A 427 -26.82 -9.71 0.46
C ASP A 427 -27.36 -10.77 1.43
N VAL A 428 -28.12 -11.76 0.93
CA VAL A 428 -28.59 -12.88 1.75
C VAL A 428 -27.39 -13.67 2.32
N PHE A 429 -26.37 -13.89 1.49
CA PHE A 429 -25.13 -14.53 1.88
C PHE A 429 -24.42 -13.80 3.01
N ASN A 430 -24.21 -12.50 2.83
CA ASN A 430 -23.54 -11.67 3.83
C ASN A 430 -24.35 -11.60 5.12
N LEU A 431 -25.67 -11.44 5.04
CA LEU A 431 -26.56 -11.38 6.20
C LEU A 431 -26.46 -12.66 7.06
N VAL A 432 -26.55 -13.83 6.42
CA VAL A 432 -26.44 -15.13 7.11
C VAL A 432 -25.04 -15.30 7.69
N THR A 433 -24.00 -15.04 6.88
CA THR A 433 -22.61 -15.22 7.29
C THR A 433 -22.24 -14.32 8.46
N GLU A 434 -22.53 -13.02 8.38
CA GLU A 434 -22.26 -12.05 9.44
C GLU A 434 -23.06 -12.38 10.70
N GLY A 435 -24.33 -12.78 10.55
CA GLY A 435 -25.18 -13.20 11.68
C GLY A 435 -24.62 -14.42 12.42
N VAL A 436 -24.22 -15.47 11.69
CA VAL A 436 -23.64 -16.68 12.28
C VAL A 436 -22.28 -16.38 12.91
N VAL A 437 -21.37 -15.69 12.20
CA VAL A 437 -20.04 -15.35 12.73
C VAL A 437 -20.15 -14.51 14.00
N LYS A 438 -21.03 -13.51 14.03
CA LYS A 438 -21.27 -12.69 15.22
C LYS A 438 -21.80 -13.53 16.39
N SER A 439 -22.71 -14.47 16.12
CA SER A 439 -23.25 -15.41 17.12
C SER A 439 -22.19 -16.38 17.65
N VAL A 440 -21.32 -16.90 16.78
CA VAL A 440 -20.22 -17.80 17.15
C VAL A 440 -19.18 -17.05 17.99
N ASN A 441 -18.80 -15.83 17.58
CA ASN A 441 -17.83 -15.02 18.31
C ASN A 441 -18.34 -14.60 19.69
N SER A 442 -19.64 -14.28 19.84
CA SER A 442 -20.19 -13.96 21.16
C SER A 442 -20.19 -15.16 22.11
N LEU A 443 -20.36 -16.39 21.61
CA LEU A 443 -20.21 -17.62 22.39
C LEU A 443 -18.77 -17.84 22.85
N SER A 444 -17.78 -17.51 22.01
CA SER A 444 -16.35 -17.68 22.34
C SER A 444 -15.89 -16.78 23.48
N ALA A 445 -16.48 -15.59 23.60
CA ALA A 445 -16.22 -14.67 24.71
C ALA A 445 -16.87 -15.11 26.03
N ALA A 446 -17.93 -15.93 25.96
CA ALA A 446 -18.77 -16.25 27.11
C ALA A 446 -18.42 -17.56 27.83
N SER A 447 -17.66 -18.48 27.21
CA SER A 447 -17.34 -19.77 27.83
C SER A 447 -16.08 -20.42 27.25
N GLN A 448 -15.22 -20.95 28.12
CA GLN A 448 -14.08 -21.78 27.72
C GLN A 448 -14.39 -23.28 27.65
N ASP A 449 -15.64 -23.69 27.89
CA ASP A 449 -16.01 -25.11 27.92
C ASP A 449 -15.79 -25.79 26.53
N PRO A 450 -15.09 -26.94 26.50
CA PRO A 450 -14.79 -27.70 25.27
C PRO A 450 -16.01 -28.00 24.40
N THR A 451 -17.18 -28.19 25.01
CA THR A 451 -18.45 -28.47 24.32
C THR A 451 -18.89 -27.29 23.47
N PHE A 452 -18.70 -26.06 23.98
CA PHE A 452 -19.00 -24.84 23.21
C PHE A 452 -18.02 -24.64 22.07
N LYS A 453 -16.73 -24.95 22.27
CA LYS A 453 -15.73 -24.89 21.19
C LYS A 453 -16.06 -25.89 20.07
N ALA A 454 -16.39 -27.13 20.40
CA ALA A 454 -16.80 -28.13 19.41
C ALA A 454 -18.07 -27.71 18.64
N PHE A 455 -19.04 -27.13 19.34
CA PHE A 455 -20.26 -26.58 18.73
C PHE A 455 -19.97 -25.39 17.79
N GLN A 456 -19.05 -24.49 18.16
CA GLN A 456 -18.61 -23.37 17.32
C GLN A 456 -17.97 -23.87 16.02
N VAL A 457 -17.03 -24.82 16.11
CA VAL A 457 -16.38 -25.43 14.94
C VAL A 457 -17.44 -26.05 14.03
N THR A 458 -18.37 -26.82 14.60
CA THR A 458 -19.46 -27.46 13.83
C THR A 458 -20.32 -26.43 13.07
N ARG A 459 -20.64 -25.29 13.69
CA ARG A 459 -21.44 -24.23 13.05
C ARG A 459 -20.68 -23.51 11.94
N MET A 460 -19.38 -23.27 12.13
CA MET A 460 -18.53 -22.64 11.11
C MET A 460 -18.35 -23.58 9.91
N ASP A 461 -18.07 -24.87 10.15
CA ASP A 461 -17.98 -25.87 9.09
C ASP A 461 -19.32 -26.00 8.33
N ALA A 462 -20.44 -25.95 9.05
CA ALA A 462 -21.76 -25.99 8.44
C ALA A 462 -22.05 -24.73 7.58
N LEU A 463 -21.61 -23.55 8.04
CA LEU A 463 -21.72 -22.31 7.30
C LEU A 463 -20.90 -22.35 6.00
N ASP A 464 -19.67 -22.85 6.09
CA ASP A 464 -18.79 -23.02 4.92
C ASP A 464 -19.36 -24.04 3.93
N ASN A 465 -19.88 -25.17 4.42
CA ASN A 465 -20.54 -26.18 3.60
C ASN A 465 -21.79 -25.62 2.90
N TRP A 466 -22.59 -24.81 3.60
CA TRP A 466 -23.72 -24.12 2.98
C TRP A 466 -23.25 -23.16 1.89
N ALA A 467 -22.27 -22.31 2.18
CA ALA A 467 -21.78 -21.28 1.27
C ALA A 467 -21.17 -21.86 -0.01
N GLN A 468 -20.53 -23.02 0.09
CA GLN A 468 -19.92 -23.74 -1.04
C GLN A 468 -20.90 -24.63 -1.81
N SER A 469 -22.12 -24.84 -1.31
CA SER A 469 -23.10 -25.67 -1.98
C SER A 469 -23.46 -25.12 -3.38
N LYS A 470 -23.81 -26.02 -4.30
CA LYS A 470 -24.14 -25.65 -5.70
C LYS A 470 -25.35 -24.71 -5.79
N PHE A 471 -26.34 -24.91 -4.90
CA PHE A 471 -27.58 -24.14 -4.84
C PHE A 471 -27.89 -23.74 -3.40
N PRO A 472 -27.15 -22.78 -2.84
CA PRO A 472 -27.19 -22.43 -1.42
C PRO A 472 -28.52 -21.83 -0.97
N LEU A 473 -29.24 -21.17 -1.87
CA LEU A 473 -30.60 -20.68 -1.65
C LEU A 473 -31.67 -21.66 -2.14
N GLY A 474 -31.28 -22.88 -2.51
CA GLY A 474 -32.18 -23.93 -2.97
C GLY A 474 -32.78 -24.70 -1.80
N SER A 475 -33.94 -25.33 -2.02
CA SER A 475 -34.64 -26.16 -1.04
C SER A 475 -34.07 -27.58 -0.93
N ALA A 476 -33.00 -27.91 -1.65
CA ALA A 476 -32.39 -29.23 -1.62
C ALA A 476 -31.77 -29.54 -0.23
N PRO A 477 -31.88 -30.78 0.28
CA PRO A 477 -31.28 -31.16 1.57
C PRO A 477 -29.79 -30.85 1.66
N SER A 478 -29.06 -31.00 0.55
CA SER A 478 -27.63 -30.69 0.44
C SER A 478 -27.26 -29.23 0.75
N SER A 479 -28.23 -28.31 0.68
CA SER A 479 -28.05 -26.89 0.96
C SER A 479 -28.75 -26.49 2.26
N LEU A 480 -29.96 -27.00 2.49
CA LEU A 480 -30.78 -26.65 3.64
C LEU A 480 -30.24 -27.22 4.96
N SER A 481 -29.74 -28.47 4.95
CA SER A 481 -29.24 -29.11 6.17
C SER A 481 -28.00 -28.40 6.75
N PRO A 482 -26.97 -28.05 5.95
CA PRO A 482 -25.86 -27.24 6.44
C PRO A 482 -26.30 -25.86 6.95
N LEU A 483 -27.24 -25.19 6.27
CA LEU A 483 -27.77 -23.89 6.70
C LEU A 483 -28.47 -23.98 8.07
N ILE A 484 -29.36 -24.95 8.25
CA ILE A 484 -30.06 -25.17 9.52
C ILE A 484 -29.06 -25.45 10.64
N LEU A 485 -28.02 -26.24 10.35
CA LEU A 485 -26.96 -26.53 11.33
C LEU A 485 -26.13 -25.29 11.67
N ALA A 486 -25.81 -24.43 10.70
CA ALA A 486 -25.13 -23.16 10.93
C ALA A 486 -25.97 -22.18 11.76
N LEU A 487 -27.30 -22.18 11.56
CA LEU A 487 -28.26 -21.32 12.25
C LEU A 487 -28.71 -21.87 13.61
N LYS A 488 -28.31 -23.09 14.00
CA LYS A 488 -28.71 -23.68 15.28
C LYS A 488 -28.29 -22.79 16.46
N ASP A 489 -29.26 -22.50 17.32
CA ASP A 489 -29.01 -21.81 18.58
C ASP A 489 -28.19 -22.66 19.54
N LYS A 490 -27.62 -21.99 20.55
CA LYS A 490 -26.82 -22.57 21.62
C LYS A 490 -27.55 -23.81 22.18
N PRO A 491 -26.86 -24.96 22.37
CA PRO A 491 -27.48 -26.09 23.05
C PRO A 491 -27.96 -25.64 24.43
N SER A 492 -29.25 -25.83 24.71
CA SER A 492 -29.79 -25.62 26.05
C SER A 492 -29.08 -26.60 26.97
N LEU A 493 -28.29 -26.11 27.92
CA LEU A 493 -27.93 -26.89 29.10
C LEU A 493 -29.24 -27.16 29.82
N SER A 494 -29.87 -28.29 29.53
CA SER A 494 -30.91 -28.83 30.40
C SER A 494 -30.26 -29.03 31.75
N ASN A 495 -30.60 -28.18 32.73
CA ASN A 495 -30.44 -28.54 34.13
C ASN A 495 -31.08 -29.93 34.28
N PRO A 496 -30.36 -30.94 34.80
CA PRO A 496 -30.97 -32.22 35.10
C PRO A 496 -31.99 -31.97 36.20
N THR A 497 -33.26 -31.84 35.82
CA THR A 497 -34.38 -31.79 36.75
C THR A 497 -34.36 -33.05 37.58
N HIS A 498 -34.31 -32.85 38.89
CA HIS A 498 -34.86 -33.72 39.92
C HIS A 498 -35.88 -34.70 39.35
N LEU A 499 -35.50 -35.98 39.29
CA LEU A 499 -36.48 -37.06 39.35
C LEU A 499 -37.12 -36.99 40.74
N PRO A 500 -38.46 -36.97 40.87
CA PRO A 500 -39.09 -37.14 42.17
C PRO A 500 -38.77 -38.57 42.65
N PRO A 501 -38.52 -38.77 43.96
CA PRO A 501 -38.28 -40.11 44.47
C PRO A 501 -39.56 -40.92 44.32
N ALA A 502 -39.42 -42.14 43.81
CA ALA A 502 -40.47 -43.13 43.91
C ALA A 502 -40.61 -43.50 45.40
N HIS A 503 -41.72 -43.09 46.02
CA HIS A 503 -42.55 -43.87 46.94
C HIS A 503 -43.86 -43.14 47.22
#